data_AF-A0A199XVU8-F1
#
_entry.id   AF-A0A199XVU8-F1
#
_cell.length_a   1.000
_cell.length_b   1.000
_cell.length_c   1.000
_cell.angle_alpha   90.00
_cell.angle_beta   90.00
_cell.angle_gamma   90.00
#
_symmetry.space_group_name_H-M   'P 1'
#
loop_
_entity.id
_entity.type
_entity.pdbx_description
1 polymer ?
#
loop_
_entity_poly.entity_id
_entity_poly.type
_entity_poly.pdbx_seq_one_letter_code
_entity_poly.pdbx_strand_id
1 'polypeptide(L)'
;MKKGWVVFVLLFLSQLTFAQKEWFSTFADSTALVKQANQISSTFIKDIANVKPTLVLTLKTRLNTTPYLIYYDDDGKQKTANLPLWEQVIPEQKAFFYEVAGGEVEGKEVFGLFFNGFYLPHELGHALQHKIEGNVLGSYESEYFANVVAMLWWKKQGKKKELEQCYRYAKKMWAKLPNPIPEGMTIEAYFKANYQQASQNPYTYGYMQFKQFILVYEDKNLPTFDEFVKNYLISKAKF
;
A
#
# COMPACT_ATOMS: atom_id res chain seq x y z
N MET A 1 -68.82 27.45 -4.43
CA MET A 1 -67.44 28.00 -4.44
C MET A 1 -66.55 27.05 -3.66
N LYS A 2 -65.69 26.29 -4.37
CA LYS A 2 -64.82 25.25 -3.80
C LYS A 2 -63.59 25.90 -3.16
N LYS A 3 -63.38 25.73 -1.86
CA LYS A 3 -62.12 26.07 -1.18
C LYS A 3 -61.20 24.85 -1.27
N GLY A 4 -60.26 24.87 -2.20
CA GLY A 4 -59.19 23.88 -2.28
C GLY A 4 -58.15 24.14 -1.20
N TRP A 5 -57.93 23.16 -0.33
CA TRP A 5 -56.77 23.12 0.55
C TRP A 5 -55.63 22.46 -0.23
N VAL A 6 -54.60 23.23 -0.56
CA VAL A 6 -53.33 22.68 -1.05
C VAL A 6 -52.43 22.51 0.17
N VAL A 7 -52.22 21.25 0.57
CA VAL A 7 -51.22 20.88 1.57
C VAL A 7 -49.87 20.81 0.86
N PHE A 8 -48.97 21.72 1.19
CA PHE A 8 -47.56 21.65 0.78
C PHE A 8 -46.83 20.69 1.72
N VAL A 9 -46.61 19.45 1.28
CA VAL A 9 -45.69 18.52 1.96
C VAL A 9 -44.28 18.76 1.40
N LEU A 10 -43.48 19.54 2.13
CA LEU A 10 -42.04 19.66 1.88
C LEU A 10 -41.34 18.39 2.41
N LEU A 11 -41.13 17.42 1.52
CA LEU A 11 -40.21 16.30 1.75
C LEU A 11 -38.77 16.81 1.69
N PHE A 12 -38.22 17.22 2.84
CA PHE A 12 -36.78 17.31 3.02
C PHE A 12 -36.19 15.89 3.09
N LEU A 13 -36.05 15.26 1.92
CA LEU A 13 -35.13 14.14 1.75
C LEU A 13 -33.70 14.72 1.78
N SER A 14 -33.16 14.91 2.98
CA SER A 14 -31.73 15.10 3.15
C SER A 14 -31.04 13.84 2.63
N GLN A 15 -30.59 13.87 1.38
CA GLN A 15 -29.61 12.93 0.87
C GLN A 15 -28.31 13.19 1.63
N LEU A 16 -28.20 12.65 2.83
CA LEU A 16 -26.93 12.41 3.47
C LEU A 16 -26.26 11.29 2.68
N THR A 17 -25.72 11.62 1.51
CA THR A 17 -24.64 10.85 0.92
C THR A 17 -23.47 10.99 1.88
N PHE A 18 -23.41 10.11 2.89
CA PHE A 18 -22.13 9.79 3.48
C PHE A 18 -21.32 9.19 2.32
N ALA A 19 -20.52 10.03 1.67
CA ALA A 19 -19.51 9.56 0.74
C ALA A 19 -18.61 8.63 1.56
N GLN A 20 -18.88 7.33 1.46
CA GLN A 20 -18.08 6.32 2.10
C GLN A 20 -16.70 6.46 1.45
N LYS A 21 -15.74 7.03 2.18
CA LYS A 21 -14.40 7.26 1.66
C LYS A 21 -13.85 5.92 1.17
N GLU A 22 -13.42 5.90 -0.08
CA GLU A 22 -12.91 4.70 -0.71
C GLU A 22 -11.43 4.52 -0.36
N TRP A 23 -10.99 3.28 -0.18
CA TRP A 23 -9.57 2.94 -0.13
C TRP A 23 -8.85 3.52 -1.37
N PHE A 24 -7.56 3.84 -1.26
CA PHE A 24 -6.81 4.71 -2.20
C PHE A 24 -7.11 6.21 -2.07
N SER A 25 -7.69 6.64 -0.95
CA SER A 25 -7.86 8.05 -0.59
C SER A 25 -7.49 8.31 0.86
N THR A 26 -7.32 9.58 1.24
CA THR A 26 -6.97 9.94 2.62
C THR A 26 -8.17 9.85 3.55
N PHE A 27 -7.94 9.24 4.70
CA PHE A 27 -8.94 9.15 5.78
C PHE A 27 -8.86 10.39 6.68
N ALA A 28 -10.03 10.85 7.15
CA ALA A 28 -10.10 11.88 8.20
C ALA A 28 -10.38 11.25 9.58
N ASP A 29 -10.95 10.04 9.58
CA ASP A 29 -11.31 9.28 10.77
C ASP A 29 -10.46 8.01 10.83
N SER A 30 -9.75 7.83 11.94
CA SER A 30 -8.92 6.65 12.19
C SER A 30 -9.75 5.38 12.34
N THR A 31 -11.00 5.49 12.81
CA THR A 31 -11.90 4.34 12.96
C THR A 31 -12.27 3.77 11.60
N ALA A 32 -12.66 4.63 10.65
CA ALA A 32 -12.90 4.25 9.27
C ALA A 32 -11.66 3.61 8.62
N LEU A 33 -10.47 4.22 8.79
CA LEU A 33 -9.21 3.70 8.27
C LEU A 33 -8.95 2.27 8.76
N VAL A 34 -8.96 2.06 10.07
CA VAL A 34 -8.64 0.74 10.66
C VAL A 34 -9.73 -0.29 10.33
N LYS A 35 -11.00 0.11 10.30
CA LYS A 35 -12.11 -0.79 9.92
C LYS A 35 -11.91 -1.30 8.50
N GLN A 36 -11.64 -0.42 7.54
CA GLN A 36 -11.48 -0.81 6.15
C GLN A 36 -10.19 -1.60 5.92
N ALA A 37 -9.10 -1.22 6.59
CA ALA A 37 -7.85 -1.98 6.53
C ALA A 37 -8.03 -3.41 7.05
N ASN A 38 -8.76 -3.62 8.15
CA ASN A 38 -9.05 -4.97 8.65
C ASN A 38 -9.90 -5.78 7.66
N GLN A 39 -10.81 -5.16 6.90
CA GLN A 39 -11.59 -5.85 5.86
C GLN A 39 -10.69 -6.29 4.69
N ILE A 40 -9.78 -5.42 4.26
CA ILE A 40 -8.80 -5.70 3.20
C ILE A 40 -7.86 -6.83 3.64
N SER A 41 -7.28 -6.73 4.84
CA SER A 41 -6.41 -7.78 5.39
C SER A 41 -7.15 -9.12 5.53
N SER A 42 -8.40 -9.11 5.97
CA SER A 42 -9.20 -10.33 6.06
C SER A 42 -9.44 -10.97 4.68
N THR A 43 -9.68 -10.15 3.66
CA THR A 43 -9.86 -10.62 2.28
C THR A 43 -8.56 -11.19 1.72
N PHE A 44 -7.43 -10.51 1.93
CA PHE A 44 -6.12 -11.00 1.55
C PHE A 44 -5.79 -12.34 2.21
N ILE A 45 -5.98 -12.45 3.52
CA ILE A 45 -5.73 -13.70 4.28
C ILE A 45 -6.63 -14.82 3.76
N LYS A 46 -7.90 -14.54 3.46
CA LYS A 46 -8.81 -15.51 2.85
C LYS A 46 -8.32 -15.97 1.47
N ASP A 47 -7.82 -15.07 0.63
CA ASP A 47 -7.25 -15.42 -0.66
C ASP A 47 -6.01 -16.31 -0.53
N ILE A 48 -5.14 -16.05 0.44
CA ILE A 48 -4.00 -16.93 0.75
C ILE A 48 -4.48 -18.30 1.23
N ALA A 49 -5.48 -18.35 2.12
CA ALA A 49 -6.05 -19.60 2.63
C ALA A 49 -6.71 -20.44 1.52
N ASN A 50 -7.29 -19.80 0.50
CA ASN A 50 -7.83 -20.51 -0.67
C ASN A 50 -6.72 -21.21 -1.49
N VAL A 51 -5.52 -20.65 -1.53
CA VAL A 51 -4.35 -21.25 -2.21
C VAL A 51 -3.70 -22.33 -1.33
N LYS A 52 -3.57 -22.08 -0.02
CA LYS A 52 -2.93 -22.99 0.94
C LYS A 52 -3.65 -22.95 2.29
N PRO A 53 -4.69 -23.79 2.51
CA PRO A 53 -5.50 -23.76 3.72
C PRO A 53 -4.74 -23.98 5.02
N THR A 54 -3.61 -24.70 4.97
CA THR A 54 -2.77 -24.97 6.14
C THR A 54 -1.86 -23.80 6.52
N LEU A 55 -1.72 -22.79 5.66
CA LEU A 55 -0.93 -21.59 5.93
C LEU A 55 -1.77 -20.57 6.67
N VAL A 56 -1.66 -20.57 8.00
CA VAL A 56 -2.35 -19.60 8.85
C VAL A 56 -1.53 -18.31 8.97
N LEU A 57 -2.01 -17.25 8.32
CA LEU A 57 -1.50 -15.89 8.49
C LEU A 57 -2.27 -15.18 9.61
N THR A 58 -1.55 -14.73 10.63
CA THR A 58 -2.10 -13.92 11.73
C THR A 58 -1.47 -12.54 11.72
N LEU A 59 -2.24 -11.54 11.33
CA LEU A 59 -1.82 -10.14 11.35
C LEU A 59 -3.02 -9.25 11.67
N LYS A 60 -2.80 -8.21 12.46
CA LYS A 60 -3.78 -7.15 12.68
C LYS A 60 -3.32 -5.84 12.05
N THR A 61 -4.28 -5.04 11.59
CA THR A 61 -3.99 -3.66 11.23
C THR A 61 -4.27 -2.76 12.43
N ARG A 62 -3.43 -1.76 12.64
CA ARG A 62 -3.63 -0.74 13.68
C ARG A 62 -3.25 0.63 13.15
N LEU A 63 -3.89 1.67 13.69
CA LEU A 63 -3.40 3.03 13.52
C LEU A 63 -2.10 3.17 14.32
N ASN A 64 -1.02 3.54 13.64
CA ASN A 64 0.24 3.89 14.28
C ASN A 64 1.06 4.72 13.30
N THR A 65 0.83 6.03 13.28
CA THR A 65 1.56 6.94 12.40
C THR A 65 2.94 7.21 12.98
N THR A 66 3.97 6.70 12.31
CA THR A 66 5.38 6.96 12.64
C THR A 66 6.09 7.57 11.43
N PRO A 67 7.36 8.02 11.55
CA PRO A 67 8.15 8.44 10.40
C PRO A 67 8.33 7.36 9.32
N TYR A 68 8.20 6.07 9.67
CA TYR A 68 8.20 4.96 8.72
C TYR A 68 6.91 4.84 7.91
N LEU A 69 5.88 5.64 8.24
CA LEU A 69 4.57 5.63 7.63
C LEU A 69 3.86 4.26 7.75
N ILE A 70 3.73 3.53 6.64
CA ILE A 70 3.14 2.19 6.62
C ILE A 70 4.27 1.16 6.72
N TYR A 71 4.12 0.19 7.63
CA TYR A 71 5.13 -0.85 7.80
C TYR A 71 4.57 -2.08 8.53
N TYR A 72 5.10 -3.24 8.16
CA TYR A 72 4.96 -4.50 8.88
C TYR A 72 5.91 -4.55 10.10
N ASP A 73 5.36 -5.00 11.23
CA ASP A 73 6.06 -5.12 12.51
C ASP A 73 5.87 -6.55 13.05
N ASP A 74 7.00 -7.22 13.30
CA ASP A 74 7.08 -8.58 13.82
C ASP A 74 7.73 -8.69 15.22
N ASP A 75 8.10 -7.57 15.84
CA ASP A 75 8.80 -7.53 17.13
C ASP A 75 7.86 -7.77 18.33
N GLY A 76 6.54 -7.71 18.12
CA GLY A 76 5.53 -7.90 19.15
C GLY A 76 5.01 -9.33 19.31
N LYS A 77 4.32 -9.59 20.44
CA LYS A 77 3.50 -10.81 20.63
C LYS A 77 2.44 -11.01 19.54
N GLN A 78 2.09 -9.94 18.84
CA GLN A 78 1.16 -9.91 17.72
C GLN A 78 1.78 -9.12 16.58
N LYS A 79 1.92 -9.78 15.42
CA LYS A 79 2.36 -9.17 14.17
C LYS A 79 1.34 -8.14 13.69
N THR A 80 1.82 -6.98 13.24
CA THR A 80 0.94 -5.88 12.82
C THR A 80 1.35 -5.26 11.49
N ALA A 81 0.37 -4.77 10.74
CA ALA A 81 0.58 -3.73 9.74
C ALA A 81 0.17 -2.39 10.36
N ASN A 82 1.11 -1.46 10.43
CA ASN A 82 0.94 -0.14 11.04
C ASN A 82 0.48 0.83 9.96
N LEU A 83 -0.64 1.50 10.18
CA LEU A 83 -1.23 2.41 9.21
C LEU A 83 -0.96 3.86 9.60
N PRO A 84 -0.50 4.69 8.65
CA PRO A 84 -0.38 6.12 8.86
C PRO A 84 -1.70 6.85 8.54
N LEU A 85 -1.94 7.95 9.23
CA LEU A 85 -3.02 8.89 8.97
C LEU A 85 -2.42 10.24 8.57
N TRP A 86 -2.82 10.79 7.42
CA TRP A 86 -2.24 12.02 6.86
C TRP A 86 -2.15 13.18 7.87
N GLU A 87 -3.20 13.37 8.67
CA GLU A 87 -3.25 14.46 9.65
C GLU A 87 -2.21 14.30 10.78
N GLN A 88 -1.71 13.09 11.01
CA GLN A 88 -0.65 12.77 11.99
C GLN A 88 0.75 12.72 11.38
N VAL A 89 0.88 12.82 10.05
CA VAL A 89 2.19 12.82 9.38
C VAL A 89 2.92 14.13 9.69
N ILE A 90 4.20 14.02 10.05
CA ILE A 90 5.05 15.15 10.43
C ILE A 90 5.29 16.11 9.25
N PRO A 91 5.51 17.40 9.50
CA PRO A 91 5.67 18.42 8.45
C PRO A 91 6.75 18.09 7.42
N GLU A 92 7.90 17.55 7.84
CA GLU A 92 9.05 17.24 6.98
C GLU A 92 8.68 16.15 5.96
N GLN A 93 7.93 15.14 6.39
CA GLN A 93 7.45 14.08 5.52
C GLN A 93 6.35 14.58 4.56
N LYS A 94 5.49 15.50 5.02
CA LYS A 94 4.51 16.17 4.13
C LYS A 94 5.23 17.00 3.05
N ALA A 95 6.26 17.75 3.44
CA ALA A 95 7.07 18.55 2.52
C ALA A 95 7.72 17.69 1.43
N PHE A 96 8.25 16.51 1.79
CA PHE A 96 8.72 15.52 0.81
C PHE A 96 7.63 15.19 -0.23
N PHE A 97 6.42 14.82 0.21
CA PHE A 97 5.33 14.51 -0.71
C PHE A 97 4.97 15.70 -1.60
N TYR A 98 4.92 16.91 -1.06
CA TYR A 98 4.61 18.11 -1.83
C TYR A 98 5.62 18.34 -2.94
N GLU A 99 6.91 18.26 -2.61
CA GLU A 99 8.01 18.46 -3.55
C GLU A 99 7.94 17.47 -4.72
N VAL A 100 7.88 16.17 -4.40
CA VAL A 100 7.99 15.12 -5.42
C VAL A 100 6.67 14.87 -6.15
N ALA A 101 5.51 15.12 -5.52
CA ALA A 101 4.21 14.95 -6.18
C ALA A 101 3.79 16.18 -7.01
N GLY A 102 4.33 17.37 -6.72
CA GLY A 102 4.06 18.60 -7.48
C GLY A 102 3.17 19.64 -6.81
N GLY A 103 2.96 19.54 -5.50
CA GLY A 103 2.16 20.49 -4.72
C GLY A 103 1.48 19.83 -3.52
N GLU A 104 0.83 20.66 -2.70
CA GLU A 104 0.14 20.17 -1.50
C GLU A 104 -1.01 19.21 -1.81
N VAL A 105 -1.78 19.53 -2.85
CA VAL A 105 -2.95 18.75 -3.29
C VAL A 105 -2.50 17.37 -3.76
N GLU A 106 -1.58 17.31 -4.70
CA GLU A 106 -1.05 16.06 -5.23
C GLU A 106 -0.28 15.27 -4.17
N GLY A 107 0.44 15.94 -3.26
CA GLY A 107 1.15 15.25 -2.18
C GLY A 107 0.20 14.51 -1.24
N LYS A 108 -0.93 15.13 -0.87
CA LYS A 108 -1.98 14.46 -0.08
C LYS A 108 -2.65 13.34 -0.87
N GLU A 109 -2.89 13.53 -2.17
CA GLU A 109 -3.47 12.52 -3.04
C GLU A 109 -2.58 11.27 -3.14
N VAL A 110 -1.28 11.46 -3.40
CA VAL A 110 -0.27 10.40 -3.45
C VAL A 110 -0.21 9.64 -2.14
N PHE A 111 -0.26 10.34 -1.00
CA PHE A 111 -0.31 9.66 0.29
C PHE A 111 -1.51 8.71 0.38
N GLY A 112 -2.69 9.15 -0.06
CA GLY A 112 -3.90 8.32 -0.14
C GLY A 112 -3.72 7.10 -1.05
N LEU A 113 -3.16 7.31 -2.24
CA LEU A 113 -2.94 6.27 -3.24
C LEU A 113 -1.96 5.17 -2.77
N PHE A 114 -0.89 5.56 -2.09
CA PHE A 114 0.15 4.62 -1.68
C PHE A 114 -0.06 4.10 -0.26
N PHE A 115 -0.15 4.99 0.73
CA PHE A 115 -0.13 4.63 2.16
C PHE A 115 -1.51 4.31 2.74
N ASN A 116 -2.59 4.80 2.11
CA ASN A 116 -3.97 4.37 2.40
C ASN A 116 -4.57 3.60 1.21
N GLY A 117 -3.70 3.00 0.39
CA GLY A 117 -4.04 2.35 -0.86
C GLY A 117 -3.14 1.15 -1.10
N PHE A 118 -2.15 1.31 -1.98
CA PHE A 118 -1.31 0.25 -2.49
C PHE A 118 -0.57 -0.57 -1.42
N TYR A 119 0.01 0.09 -0.41
CA TYR A 119 0.99 -0.54 0.48
C TYR A 119 0.41 -1.45 1.57
N LEU A 120 -0.90 -1.46 1.85
CA LEU A 120 -1.41 -2.41 2.84
C LEU A 120 -1.16 -3.87 2.41
N PRO A 121 -1.58 -4.31 1.21
CA PRO A 121 -1.18 -5.63 0.70
C PRO A 121 0.33 -5.85 0.54
N HIS A 122 1.14 -4.79 0.42
CA HIS A 122 2.59 -4.89 0.42
C HIS A 122 3.09 -5.35 1.80
N GLU A 123 2.63 -4.73 2.88
CA GLU A 123 2.93 -5.18 4.25
C GLU A 123 2.42 -6.59 4.54
N LEU A 124 1.25 -6.95 3.99
CA LEU A 124 0.74 -8.32 4.07
C LEU A 124 1.61 -9.31 3.29
N GLY A 125 2.25 -8.85 2.21
CA GLY A 125 3.29 -9.57 1.48
C GLY A 125 4.50 -9.86 2.37
N HIS A 126 5.01 -8.87 3.10
CA HIS A 126 6.07 -9.11 4.10
C HIS A 126 5.64 -10.12 5.17
N ALA A 127 4.41 -10.03 5.67
CA ALA A 127 3.89 -11.02 6.62
C ALA A 127 3.83 -12.44 6.04
N LEU A 128 3.44 -12.58 4.77
CA LEU A 128 3.43 -13.84 4.03
C LEU A 128 4.84 -14.40 3.86
N GLN A 129 5.77 -13.57 3.38
CA GLN A 129 7.17 -13.94 3.21
C GLN A 129 7.78 -14.37 4.54
N HIS A 130 7.58 -13.59 5.61
CA HIS A 130 8.05 -13.95 6.94
C HIS A 130 7.51 -15.33 7.34
N LYS A 131 6.20 -15.57 7.17
CA LYS A 131 5.60 -16.84 7.56
C LYS A 131 6.22 -18.06 6.85
N ILE A 132 6.72 -17.89 5.63
CA ILE A 132 7.29 -18.96 4.81
C ILE A 132 8.80 -19.12 5.02
N GLU A 133 9.54 -18.01 5.12
CA GLU A 133 11.01 -18.00 5.09
C GLU A 133 11.66 -17.63 6.44
N GLY A 134 10.89 -17.16 7.42
CA GLY A 134 11.42 -16.48 8.60
C GLY A 134 11.72 -15.00 8.30
N ASN A 135 12.43 -14.32 9.20
CA ASN A 135 12.70 -12.89 9.03
C ASN A 135 13.76 -12.64 7.94
N VAL A 136 13.30 -12.15 6.78
CA VAL A 136 14.12 -11.71 5.64
C VAL A 136 13.83 -10.24 5.28
N LEU A 137 13.22 -9.51 6.21
CA LEU A 137 12.82 -8.11 6.02
C LEU A 137 14.03 -7.21 5.79
N GLY A 138 13.79 -6.09 5.12
CA GLY A 138 14.81 -5.07 4.94
C GLY A 138 15.87 -5.44 3.89
N SER A 139 15.42 -6.00 2.77
CA SER A 139 16.26 -6.29 1.60
C SER A 139 15.58 -5.85 0.31
N TYR A 140 16.38 -5.55 -0.72
CA TYR A 140 15.85 -5.16 -2.04
C TYR A 140 14.86 -6.19 -2.60
N GLU A 141 15.16 -7.48 -2.46
CA GLU A 141 14.31 -8.58 -2.92
C GLU A 141 13.03 -8.74 -2.10
N SER A 142 13.09 -8.53 -0.78
CA SER A 142 11.89 -8.57 0.07
C SER A 142 10.90 -7.47 -0.33
N GLU A 143 11.39 -6.25 -0.57
CA GLU A 143 10.58 -5.14 -1.08
C GLU A 143 10.01 -5.43 -2.47
N TYR A 144 10.83 -6.02 -3.36
CA TYR A 144 10.37 -6.39 -4.69
C TYR A 144 9.27 -7.45 -4.63
N PHE A 145 9.45 -8.47 -3.79
CA PHE A 145 8.44 -9.49 -3.55
C PHE A 145 7.13 -8.88 -3.04
N ALA A 146 7.19 -8.01 -2.02
CA ALA A 146 6.03 -7.35 -1.47
C ALA A 146 5.31 -6.46 -2.50
N ASN A 147 6.06 -5.78 -3.37
CA ASN A 147 5.52 -5.02 -4.50
C ASN A 147 4.79 -5.92 -5.52
N VAL A 148 5.35 -7.08 -5.88
CA VAL A 148 4.69 -8.05 -6.77
C VAL A 148 3.41 -8.58 -6.13
N VAL A 149 3.45 -8.98 -4.86
CA VAL A 149 2.28 -9.46 -4.12
C VAL A 149 1.16 -8.41 -4.12
N ALA A 150 1.48 -7.16 -3.77
CA ALA A 150 0.49 -6.08 -3.72
C ALA A 150 -0.11 -5.77 -5.09
N MET A 151 0.73 -5.68 -6.13
CA MET A 151 0.29 -5.43 -7.50
C MET A 151 -0.67 -6.52 -7.98
N LEU A 152 -0.29 -7.78 -7.83
CA LEU A 152 -1.09 -8.91 -8.28
C LEU A 152 -2.40 -9.01 -7.50
N TRP A 153 -2.37 -8.80 -6.19
CA TRP A 153 -3.56 -8.84 -5.37
C TRP A 153 -4.54 -7.71 -5.73
N TRP A 154 -4.07 -6.47 -5.89
CA TRP A 154 -4.93 -5.37 -6.32
C TRP A 154 -5.49 -5.57 -7.73
N LYS A 155 -4.72 -6.16 -8.66
CA LYS A 155 -5.24 -6.59 -9.97
C LYS A 155 -6.37 -7.60 -9.82
N LYS A 156 -6.24 -8.59 -8.93
CA LYS A 156 -7.30 -9.57 -8.59
C LYS A 156 -8.55 -8.91 -8.01
N GLN A 157 -8.39 -7.89 -7.16
CA GLN A 157 -9.51 -7.12 -6.60
C GLN A 157 -10.12 -6.09 -7.59
N GLY A 158 -9.69 -6.06 -8.85
CA GLY A 158 -10.27 -5.18 -9.88
C GLY A 158 -9.85 -3.70 -9.79
N LYS A 159 -8.81 -3.37 -9.01
CA LYS A 159 -8.34 -1.99 -8.76
C LYS A 159 -7.46 -1.41 -9.87
N LYS A 160 -7.79 -1.69 -11.12
CA LYS A 160 -6.97 -1.30 -12.29
C LYS A 160 -6.81 0.22 -12.42
N LYS A 161 -7.87 0.99 -12.15
CA LYS A 161 -7.85 2.45 -12.29
C LYS A 161 -6.94 3.10 -11.26
N GLU A 162 -7.03 2.66 -10.01
CA GLU A 162 -6.22 3.14 -8.91
C GLU A 162 -4.74 2.76 -9.10
N LEU A 163 -4.47 1.54 -9.57
CA LEU A 163 -3.10 1.13 -9.91
C LEU A 163 -2.50 1.96 -11.06
N GLU A 164 -3.30 2.31 -12.07
CA GLU A 164 -2.85 3.19 -13.15
C GLU A 164 -2.54 4.60 -12.63
N GLN A 165 -3.34 5.10 -11.68
CA GLN A 165 -3.08 6.39 -11.02
C GLN A 165 -1.80 6.36 -10.19
N CYS A 166 -1.59 5.30 -9.40
CA CYS A 166 -0.32 5.05 -8.71
C CYS A 166 0.85 5.03 -9.69
N TYR A 167 0.72 4.35 -10.84
CA TYR A 167 1.77 4.28 -11.87
C TYR A 167 2.14 5.66 -12.44
N ARG A 168 1.14 6.49 -12.77
CA ARG A 168 1.39 7.86 -13.26
C ARG A 168 2.14 8.69 -12.22
N TYR A 169 1.72 8.63 -10.95
CA TYR A 169 2.41 9.34 -9.87
C TYR A 169 3.79 8.77 -9.56
N ALA A 170 3.96 7.45 -9.54
CA ALA A 170 5.27 6.81 -9.35
C ALA A 170 6.27 7.30 -10.39
N LYS A 171 5.88 7.35 -11.68
CA LYS A 171 6.73 7.92 -12.74
C LYS A 171 7.06 9.39 -12.53
N LYS A 172 6.05 10.21 -12.18
CA LYS A 172 6.22 11.65 -11.93
C LYS A 172 7.20 11.90 -10.77
N MET A 173 7.02 11.19 -9.66
CA MET A 173 7.83 11.32 -8.46
C MET A 173 9.24 10.76 -8.68
N TRP A 174 9.36 9.58 -9.30
CA TRP A 174 10.66 8.97 -9.58
C TRP A 174 11.53 9.85 -10.48
N ALA A 175 10.94 10.53 -11.48
CA ALA A 175 11.66 11.45 -12.35
C ALA A 175 12.19 12.71 -11.63
N LYS A 176 11.64 13.07 -10.47
CA LYS A 176 12.09 14.19 -9.64
C LYS A 176 13.11 13.80 -8.57
N LEU A 177 13.13 12.53 -8.18
CA LEU A 177 14.01 12.08 -7.11
C LEU A 177 15.46 12.08 -7.56
N PRO A 178 16.41 12.58 -6.73
CA PRO A 178 17.83 12.43 -6.99
C PRO A 178 18.19 10.95 -7.14
N ASN A 179 18.99 10.60 -8.14
CA ASN A 179 19.51 9.24 -8.28
C ASN A 179 20.60 9.00 -7.22
N PRO A 180 20.41 8.10 -6.24
CA PRO A 180 21.39 7.85 -5.19
C PRO A 180 22.48 6.86 -5.61
N ILE A 181 22.38 6.28 -6.81
CA ILE A 181 23.21 5.16 -7.26
C ILE A 181 24.50 5.70 -7.91
N PRO A 182 25.69 5.28 -7.45
CA PRO A 182 26.95 5.62 -8.10
C PRO A 182 27.02 5.13 -9.56
N GLU A 183 27.82 5.81 -10.38
CA GLU A 183 28.05 5.40 -11.77
C GLU A 183 28.60 3.97 -11.84
N GLY A 184 28.10 3.18 -12.81
CA GLY A 184 28.48 1.78 -13.00
C GLY A 184 27.83 0.77 -12.04
N MET A 185 27.04 1.22 -11.06
CA MET A 185 26.31 0.33 -10.13
C MET A 185 24.85 0.18 -10.54
N THR A 186 24.27 -1.00 -10.32
CA THR A 186 22.83 -1.22 -10.49
C THR A 186 22.04 -0.80 -9.25
N ILE A 187 20.75 -0.51 -9.41
CA ILE A 187 19.87 -0.22 -8.27
C ILE A 187 19.87 -1.35 -7.24
N GLU A 188 19.76 -2.60 -7.70
CA GLU A 188 19.78 -3.78 -6.85
C GLU A 188 21.08 -3.88 -6.06
N ALA A 189 22.24 -3.73 -6.72
CA ALA A 189 23.53 -3.79 -6.04
C ALA A 189 23.67 -2.70 -4.97
N TYR A 190 23.22 -1.48 -5.27
CA TYR A 190 23.26 -0.36 -4.31
C TYR A 190 22.39 -0.64 -3.08
N PHE A 191 21.12 -1.03 -3.27
CA PHE A 191 20.21 -1.25 -2.15
C PHE A 191 20.53 -2.52 -1.37
N LYS A 192 21.11 -3.56 -1.99
CA LYS A 192 21.68 -4.70 -1.26
C LYS A 192 22.78 -4.29 -0.28
N ALA A 193 23.67 -3.40 -0.71
CA ALA A 193 24.81 -2.97 0.10
C ALA A 193 24.44 -1.90 1.14
N ASN A 194 23.41 -1.08 0.88
CA ASN A 194 23.14 0.13 1.65
C ASN A 194 21.74 0.17 2.28
N TYR A 195 20.98 -0.95 2.28
CA TYR A 195 19.56 -0.95 2.61
C TYR A 195 19.20 -0.19 3.89
N GLN A 196 19.89 -0.50 4.99
CA GLN A 196 19.58 0.06 6.31
C GLN A 196 19.74 1.59 6.35
N GLN A 197 20.76 2.13 5.68
CA GLN A 197 20.95 3.57 5.59
C GLN A 197 19.96 4.19 4.59
N ALA A 198 19.75 3.51 3.47
CA ALA A 198 18.87 3.99 2.41
C ALA A 198 17.40 4.08 2.86
N SER A 199 16.92 3.16 3.69
CA SER A 199 15.55 3.14 4.21
C SER A 199 15.25 4.24 5.22
N GLN A 200 16.27 4.87 5.80
CA GLN A 200 16.12 6.00 6.73
C GLN A 200 15.95 7.35 6.02
N ASN A 201 16.23 7.40 4.71
CA ASN A 201 16.09 8.63 3.92
C ASN A 201 14.91 8.48 2.94
N PRO A 202 13.85 9.30 3.06
CA PRO A 202 12.67 9.17 2.21
C PRO A 202 12.94 9.40 0.71
N TYR A 203 13.95 10.22 0.35
CA TYR A 203 14.33 10.43 -1.05
C TYR A 203 15.00 9.19 -1.63
N THR A 204 15.97 8.62 -0.91
CA THR A 204 16.68 7.41 -1.33
C THR A 204 15.74 6.21 -1.35
N TYR A 205 14.97 5.99 -0.29
CA TYR A 205 14.03 4.89 -0.21
C TYR A 205 12.91 5.01 -1.25
N GLY A 206 12.35 6.22 -1.41
CA GLY A 206 11.36 6.53 -2.43
C GLY A 206 11.86 6.22 -3.85
N TYR A 207 13.15 6.47 -4.14
CA TYR A 207 13.73 6.17 -5.44
C TYR A 207 13.64 4.67 -5.77
N MET A 208 13.97 3.80 -4.81
CA MET A 208 13.80 2.35 -4.96
C MET A 208 12.34 1.94 -5.07
N GLN A 209 11.50 2.39 -4.13
CA GLN A 209 10.11 1.98 -4.03
C GLN A 209 9.32 2.33 -5.29
N PHE A 210 9.42 3.56 -5.78
CA PHE A 210 8.73 3.94 -7.02
C PHE A 210 9.31 3.24 -8.24
N LYS A 211 10.63 2.99 -8.29
CA LYS A 211 11.22 2.24 -9.40
C LYS A 211 10.74 0.80 -9.43
N GLN A 212 10.73 0.11 -8.30
CA GLN A 212 10.21 -1.26 -8.21
C GLN A 212 8.72 -1.31 -8.56
N PHE A 213 7.91 -0.38 -8.05
CA PHE A 213 6.50 -0.27 -8.44
C PHE A 213 6.34 -0.17 -9.96
N ILE A 214 7.10 0.73 -10.61
CA ILE A 214 7.07 0.93 -12.07
C ILE A 214 7.42 -0.37 -12.80
N LEU A 215 8.52 -1.02 -12.41
CA LEU A 215 8.97 -2.27 -13.03
C LEU A 215 7.92 -3.38 -12.91
N VAL A 216 7.34 -3.55 -11.72
CA VAL A 216 6.31 -4.55 -11.44
C VAL A 216 4.99 -4.24 -12.17
N TYR A 217 4.63 -2.96 -12.31
CA TYR A 217 3.45 -2.55 -13.07
C TYR A 217 3.62 -2.85 -14.57
N GLU A 218 4.80 -2.60 -15.12
CA GLU A 218 5.14 -2.75 -16.53
C GLU A 218 5.42 -4.21 -16.94
N ASP A 219 5.72 -5.09 -15.98
CA ASP A 219 5.94 -6.51 -16.26
C ASP A 219 4.64 -7.22 -16.67
N LYS A 220 4.58 -7.57 -17.95
CA LYS A 220 3.45 -8.28 -18.58
C LYS A 220 3.52 -9.80 -18.42
N ASN A 221 4.63 -10.32 -17.89
CA ASN A 221 4.88 -11.75 -17.74
C ASN A 221 4.55 -12.26 -16.32
N LEU A 222 4.17 -11.36 -15.40
CA LEU A 222 3.74 -11.78 -14.07
C LEU A 222 2.50 -12.66 -14.15
N PRO A 223 2.45 -13.76 -13.40
CA PRO A 223 1.28 -14.65 -13.39
C PRO A 223 0.12 -14.01 -12.60
N THR A 224 -0.99 -14.72 -12.47
CA THR A 224 -2.06 -14.28 -11.56
C THR A 224 -1.59 -14.33 -10.10
N PHE A 225 -2.29 -13.63 -9.20
CA PHE A 225 -1.99 -13.66 -7.76
C PHE A 225 -1.97 -15.09 -7.19
N ASP A 226 -2.97 -15.89 -7.52
CA ASP A 226 -3.10 -17.26 -6.99
C ASP A 226 -1.96 -18.16 -7.50
N GLU A 227 -1.60 -18.05 -8.78
CA GLU A 227 -0.46 -18.76 -9.37
C GLU A 227 0.87 -18.31 -8.78
N PHE A 228 1.07 -17.00 -8.59
CA PHE A 228 2.28 -16.45 -7.97
C PHE A 228 2.48 -17.03 -6.58
N VAL A 229 1.47 -16.94 -5.71
CA VAL A 229 1.52 -17.46 -4.34
C VAL A 229 1.76 -18.97 -4.35
N LYS A 230 1.06 -19.72 -5.22
CA LYS A 230 1.25 -21.17 -5.35
C LYS A 230 2.69 -21.54 -5.75
N ASN A 231 3.22 -20.88 -6.78
CA ASN A 231 4.57 -21.13 -7.27
C ASN A 231 5.62 -20.77 -6.24
N TYR A 232 5.42 -19.65 -5.53
CA TYR A 232 6.30 -19.23 -4.45
C TYR A 232 6.35 -20.28 -3.34
N LEU A 233 5.19 -20.75 -2.86
CA LEU A 233 5.10 -21.81 -1.86
C LEU A 233 5.78 -23.12 -2.30
N ILE A 234 5.61 -23.52 -3.57
CA ILE A 234 6.28 -24.71 -4.12
C ILE A 234 7.80 -24.55 -4.14
N SER A 235 8.29 -23.37 -4.52
CA SER A 235 9.74 -23.12 -4.58
C SER A 235 10.41 -23.16 -3.20
N LYS A 236 9.66 -22.85 -2.13
CA LYS A 236 10.15 -22.84 -0.75
C LYS A 236 9.90 -24.14 0.02
N ALA A 237 8.99 -25.00 -0.44
CA ALA A 237 8.71 -26.31 0.17
C ALA A 237 9.78 -27.38 -0.12
N LYS A 238 10.85 -27.06 -0.87
CA LYS A 238 11.90 -28.01 -1.26
C LYS A 238 13.02 -28.19 -0.22
N PHE A 239 12.85 -27.69 1.00
CA PHE A 239 13.78 -27.87 2.11
C PHE A 239 13.02 -28.20 3.40
#